data_AF-A0A442UQJ5-F1
#
_entry.id   AF-A0A442UQJ5-F1
#
_cell.length_a   1.000
_cell.length_b   1.000
_cell.length_c   1.000
_cell.angle_alpha   90.00
_cell.angle_beta   90.00
_cell.angle_gamma   90.00
#
_symmetry.space_group_name_H-M   'P 1'
#
loop_
_entity.id
_entity.type
_entity.pdbx_description
1 polymer ?
#
loop_
_entity_poly.entity_id
_entity_poly.type
_entity_poly.pdbx_seq_one_letter_code
_entity_poly.pdbx_strand_id
1 'polypeptide(L)'
;MTATYFQDFTRDNGLPVTVEYSFSQGSDTACVEIVEAWPNTPEFDALCQRRNDIRWARSRPPLWQSCTVVWLNLRIWFAGRAARLTDAERERMETWLIEHHEYEPYYPDWEDAL
;
A
#
# COMPACT_ATOMS: atom_id res chain seq x y z
N MET A 1 0.11 17.66 -8.67
CA MET A 1 -0.27 16.34 -8.10
C MET A 1 0.74 16.08 -7.00
N THR A 2 0.30 15.77 -5.79
CA THR A 2 1.21 15.38 -4.72
C THR A 2 1.77 14.01 -5.09
N ALA A 3 3.10 13.87 -5.13
CA ALA A 3 3.70 12.57 -5.38
C ALA A 3 3.39 11.64 -4.20
N THR A 4 2.94 10.43 -4.50
CA THR A 4 2.82 9.35 -3.52
C THR A 4 3.93 8.34 -3.75
N TYR A 5 4.48 7.86 -2.65
CA TYR A 5 5.61 6.94 -2.61
C TYR A 5 5.20 5.70 -1.83
N PHE A 6 5.85 4.58 -2.12
CA PHE A 6 5.58 3.29 -1.48
C PHE A 6 6.84 2.79 -0.82
N GLN A 7 6.73 2.37 0.43
CA GLN A 7 7.86 1.81 1.18
C GLN A 7 7.41 0.58 1.96
N ASP A 8 8.22 -0.47 1.85
CA ASP A 8 8.02 -1.72 2.59
C ASP A 8 8.67 -1.66 3.97
N PHE A 9 7.94 -2.14 4.97
CA PHE A 9 8.35 -2.19 6.36
C PHE A 9 7.89 -3.48 7.05
N THR A 10 8.50 -3.77 8.19
CA THR A 10 8.02 -4.80 9.12
C THR A 10 7.52 -4.11 10.38
N ARG A 11 6.26 -4.37 10.74
CA ARG A 11 5.66 -3.86 11.99
C ARG A 11 6.35 -4.42 13.23
N ASP A 12 6.09 -3.79 14.38
CA ASP A 12 6.60 -4.27 15.68
C ASP A 12 6.12 -5.70 16.00
N ASN A 13 4.94 -6.08 15.52
CA ASN A 13 4.38 -7.42 15.67
C ASN A 13 4.91 -8.44 14.64
N GLY A 14 5.88 -8.06 13.80
CA GLY A 14 6.49 -8.90 12.77
C GLY A 14 5.70 -9.02 11.47
N LEU A 15 4.55 -8.34 11.33
CA LEU A 15 3.77 -8.36 10.10
C LEU A 15 4.43 -7.44 9.05
N PRO A 16 4.79 -7.96 7.85
CA PRO A 16 5.27 -7.12 6.76
C PRO A 16 4.12 -6.30 6.18
N VAL A 17 4.37 -5.02 5.94
CA VAL A 17 3.40 -4.04 5.42
C VAL A 17 4.05 -3.15 4.38
N THR A 18 3.28 -2.75 3.37
CA THR A 18 3.64 -1.65 2.47
C THR A 18 2.88 -0.42 2.91
N VAL A 19 3.57 0.71 2.96
CA VAL A 19 3.02 2.00 3.34
C VAL A 19 3.04 2.93 2.14
N GLU A 20 1.89 3.51 1.82
CA GLU A 20 1.77 4.66 0.94
C GLU A 20 1.92 5.93 1.75
N TYR A 21 2.84 6.80 1.34
CA TYR A 21 3.07 8.08 1.99
C TYR A 21 3.18 9.21 0.96
N SER A 22 2.78 10.40 1.38
CA SER A 22 3.07 11.62 0.64
C SER A 22 4.24 12.34 1.29
N PHE A 23 5.11 12.92 0.48
CA PHE A 23 6.24 13.70 0.94
C PHE A 23 6.11 15.14 0.43
N SER A 24 6.34 16.10 1.31
CA SER A 24 6.40 17.52 0.95
C SER A 24 7.60 18.16 1.62
N GLN A 25 8.43 18.84 0.82
CA GLN A 25 9.58 19.59 1.32
C GLN A 25 9.22 21.07 1.34
N GLY A 26 8.97 21.61 2.53
CA GLY A 26 8.90 23.06 2.74
C GLY A 26 10.30 23.68 2.81
N SER A 27 10.37 25.01 2.82
CA SER A 27 11.63 25.75 2.95
C SER A 27 12.37 25.47 4.27
N ASP A 28 11.64 25.10 5.33
CA ASP A 28 12.18 24.88 6.68
C ASP A 28 11.92 23.49 7.26
N THR A 29 10.98 22.71 6.70
CA THR A 29 10.64 21.37 7.22
C THR A 29 10.21 20.41 6.11
N ALA A 30 10.71 19.19 6.15
CA ALA A 30 10.15 18.06 5.42
C ALA A 30 8.97 17.49 6.22
N CYS A 31 7.86 17.21 5.53
CA CYS A 31 6.66 16.62 6.09
C CYS A 31 6.33 15.35 5.32
N VAL A 32 6.14 14.26 6.06
CA VAL A 32 5.63 12.98 5.56
C VAL A 32 4.26 12.74 6.16
N GLU A 33 3.30 12.32 5.33
CA GLU A 33 2.00 11.85 5.81
C GLU A 33 1.76 10.44 5.28
N ILE A 34 1.58 9.48 6.18
CA ILE A 34 1.16 8.12 5.81
C ILE A 34 -0.32 8.12 5.43
N VAL A 35 -0.59 7.87 4.15
CA VAL A 35 -1.92 7.82 3.54
C VAL A 35 -2.61 6.51 3.90
N GLU A 36 -1.95 5.39 3.58
CA GLU A 36 -2.51 4.05 3.80
C GLU A 36 -1.40 3.03 4.05
N ALA A 37 -1.74 1.92 4.72
CA ALA A 37 -0.87 0.79 4.93
C ALA A 37 -1.64 -0.51 4.69
N TRP A 38 -1.04 -1.46 3.98
CA TRP A 38 -1.62 -2.79 3.72
C TRP A 38 -0.59 -3.89 3.95
N PRO A 39 -1.03 -5.14 4.21
CA PRO A 39 -0.12 -6.26 4.40
C PRO A 39 0.68 -6.54 3.13
N ASN A 40 2.00 -6.66 3.26
CA ASN A 40 2.88 -7.11 2.19
C ASN A 40 3.20 -8.59 2.41
N THR A 41 2.20 -9.43 2.20
CA THR A 41 2.29 -10.88 2.40
C THR A 41 1.80 -11.60 1.15
N PRO A 42 2.45 -12.72 0.75
CA PRO A 42 2.02 -13.48 -0.42
C PRO A 42 0.59 -14.01 -0.27
N GLU A 43 0.14 -14.27 0.97
CA GLU A 43 -1.24 -14.65 1.25
C GLU A 43 -2.23 -13.53 0.94
N PHE A 44 -1.90 -12.28 1.28
CA PHE A 44 -2.73 -11.12 0.97
C PHE A 44 -2.78 -10.85 -0.54
N ASP A 45 -1.63 -10.93 -1.21
CA ASP A 45 -1.56 -10.77 -2.67
C ASP A 45 -2.37 -11.84 -3.39
N ALA A 46 -2.30 -13.09 -2.93
CA ALA A 46 -3.12 -14.18 -3.48
C ALA A 46 -4.62 -13.94 -3.27
N LEU A 47 -5.04 -13.32 -2.16
CA LEU A 47 -6.45 -12.96 -1.92
C LEU A 47 -6.89 -11.84 -2.87
N CYS A 48 -6.08 -10.80 -3.03
CA CYS A 48 -6.33 -9.68 -3.94
C CYS A 48 -6.40 -10.17 -5.40
N GLN A 49 -5.49 -11.05 -5.81
CA GLN A 49 -5.48 -11.65 -7.13
C GLN A 49 -6.74 -12.47 -7.37
N ARG A 50 -7.12 -13.37 -6.46
CA ARG A 50 -8.36 -14.16 -6.58
C ARG A 50 -9.61 -13.30 -6.69
N ARG A 51 -9.68 -12.20 -5.93
CA ARG A 51 -10.79 -11.23 -6.03
C ARG A 51 -10.83 -10.61 -7.42
N ASN A 52 -9.68 -10.19 -7.95
CA ASN A 52 -9.58 -9.60 -9.27
C ASN A 52 -9.94 -10.61 -10.36
N ASP A 53 -9.43 -11.84 -10.28
CA ASP A 53 -9.74 -12.92 -11.23
C ASP A 53 -11.25 -13.16 -11.34
N ILE A 54 -11.96 -13.25 -10.20
CA ILE A 54 -13.42 -13.43 -10.20
C ILE A 54 -14.13 -12.20 -10.78
N ARG A 55 -13.66 -10.99 -10.45
CA ARG A 55 -14.25 -9.73 -10.93
C ARG A 55 -14.09 -9.57 -12.44
N TRP A 56 -12.97 -10.00 -13.00
CA TRP A 56 -12.66 -9.88 -14.43
C TRP A 56 -13.12 -11.08 -15.26
N ALA A 57 -13.38 -12.24 -14.65
CA ALA A 57 -13.72 -13.47 -15.37
C ALA A 57 -15.09 -13.42 -16.09
N ARG A 58 -16.12 -12.74 -15.55
CA ARG A 58 -17.47 -12.73 -16.15
C ARG A 58 -18.28 -11.47 -15.85
N SER A 59 -18.98 -10.97 -16.87
CA SER A 59 -19.90 -9.83 -16.78
C SER A 59 -21.19 -10.11 -15.97
N ARG A 60 -21.54 -11.39 -15.76
CA ARG A 60 -22.69 -11.84 -14.95
C ARG A 60 -22.29 -13.01 -14.05
N PRO A 61 -21.81 -12.74 -12.82
CA PRO A 61 -21.40 -13.79 -11.90
C PRO A 61 -22.63 -14.56 -11.37
N PRO A 62 -22.61 -15.91 -11.31
CA PRO A 62 -23.57 -16.68 -10.52
C PRO A 62 -23.53 -16.29 -9.04
N LEU A 63 -24.63 -16.50 -8.31
CA LEU A 63 -24.77 -16.08 -6.90
C LEU A 63 -23.62 -16.53 -6.00
N TRP A 64 -23.09 -17.75 -6.20
CA TRP A 64 -21.96 -18.26 -5.42
C TRP A 64 -20.67 -17.46 -5.64
N GLN A 65 -20.44 -16.92 -6.84
CA GLN A 65 -19.29 -16.05 -7.12
C GLN A 65 -19.46 -14.72 -6.40
N SER A 66 -20.67 -14.15 -6.38
CA SER A 66 -20.96 -12.94 -5.61
C SER A 66 -20.71 -13.15 -4.11
N CYS A 67 -21.16 -14.27 -3.54
CA CYS A 67 -20.86 -14.63 -2.15
C CYS A 67 -19.34 -14.78 -1.90
N THR A 68 -18.62 -15.38 -2.86
CA THR A 68 -17.17 -15.54 -2.78
C THR A 68 -16.45 -14.18 -2.79
N VAL A 69 -16.87 -13.24 -3.64
CA VAL A 69 -16.32 -11.88 -3.69
C VAL A 69 -16.57 -11.15 -2.38
N VAL A 70 -17.77 -11.25 -1.80
CA VAL A 70 -18.09 -10.64 -0.50
C VAL A 70 -17.19 -11.21 0.60
N TRP A 71 -16.99 -12.53 0.62
CA TRP A 71 -16.10 -13.17 1.59
C TRP A 71 -14.63 -12.77 1.41
N LEU A 72 -14.15 -12.67 0.16
CA LEU A 72 -12.80 -12.18 -0.14
C LEU A 72 -12.62 -10.72 0.30
N ASN A 73 -13.62 -9.86 0.04
CA ASN A 73 -13.60 -8.47 0.48
C ASN A 73 -13.53 -8.35 1.99
N LEU A 74 -14.28 -9.18 2.73
CA LEU A 74 -14.19 -9.22 4.20
C LEU A 74 -12.79 -9.62 4.67
N ARG A 75 -12.18 -10.65 4.06
CA ARG A 75 -10.82 -11.09 4.41
C ARG A 75 -9.78 -10.02 4.12
N ILE A 76 -9.85 -9.38 2.95
CA ILE A 76 -8.97 -8.26 2.58
C ILE A 76 -9.14 -7.11 3.57
N TRP A 77 -10.39 -6.78 3.95
CA TRP A 77 -10.68 -5.75 4.93
C TRP A 77 -10.10 -6.05 6.31
N PHE A 78 -10.24 -7.29 6.80
CA PHE A 78 -9.64 -7.72 8.08
C PHE A 78 -8.11 -7.65 8.02
N ALA A 79 -7.52 -8.08 6.91
CA ALA A 79 -6.07 -8.03 6.72
C ALA A 79 -5.56 -6.58 6.67
N GLY A 80 -6.24 -5.68 5.94
CA GLY A 80 -5.95 -4.24 5.95
C GLY A 80 -6.08 -3.63 7.35
N ARG A 81 -7.10 -4.04 8.13
CA ARG A 81 -7.24 -3.60 9.52
C ARG A 81 -6.07 -4.08 10.39
N ALA A 82 -5.57 -5.28 10.16
CA ALA A 82 -4.39 -5.81 10.84
C ALA A 82 -3.08 -5.15 10.39
N ALA A 83 -3.05 -4.48 9.23
CA ALA A 83 -1.91 -3.68 8.78
C ALA A 83 -1.93 -2.24 9.29
N ARG A 84 -3.04 -1.77 9.91
CA ARG A 84 -3.11 -0.43 10.48
C ARG A 84 -2.04 -0.21 11.54
N LEU A 85 -1.15 0.72 11.25
CA LEU A 85 -0.12 1.19 12.15
C LEU A 85 -0.75 1.84 13.38
N THR A 86 -0.16 1.57 14.54
CA THR A 86 -0.45 2.35 15.75
C THR A 86 0.13 3.75 15.60
N ASP A 87 -0.37 4.73 16.36
CA ASP A 87 0.12 6.11 16.29
C ASP A 87 1.64 6.18 16.59
N ALA A 88 2.12 5.39 17.54
CA ALA A 88 3.53 5.31 17.89
C ALA A 88 4.39 4.64 16.79
N GLU A 89 3.89 3.62 16.09
CA GLU A 89 4.58 3.05 14.92
C GLU A 89 4.61 4.08 13.78
N ARG A 90 3.48 4.77 13.54
CA ARG A 90 3.36 5.80 12.52
C ARG A 90 4.37 6.93 12.72
N GLU A 91 4.46 7.51 13.92
CA GLU A 91 5.42 8.59 14.21
C GLU A 91 6.88 8.18 13.97
N ARG A 92 7.25 6.96 14.37
CA ARG A 92 8.61 6.43 14.13
C ARG A 92 8.87 6.23 12.64
N MET A 93 7.87 5.73 11.91
CA MET A 93 7.98 5.52 10.46
C MET A 93 8.03 6.85 9.70
N GLU A 94 7.24 7.85 10.07
CA GLU A 94 7.29 9.18 9.47
C GLU A 94 8.66 9.82 9.69
N THR A 95 9.24 9.70 10.89
CA THR A 95 10.60 10.17 11.18
C THR A 95 11.63 9.46 10.29
N TRP A 96 11.57 8.13 10.22
CA TRP A 96 12.48 7.35 9.39
C TRP A 96 12.34 7.69 7.89
N LEU A 97 11.10 7.86 7.42
CA LEU A 97 10.79 8.23 6.05
C LEU A 97 11.33 9.63 5.71
N ILE A 98 11.25 10.59 6.63
CA ILE A 98 11.85 11.92 6.43
C ILE A 98 13.37 11.81 6.27
N GLU A 99 14.03 11.00 7.10
CA GLU A 99 15.49 10.82 7.07
C GLU A 99 15.98 10.06 5.84
N HIS A 100 15.19 9.10 5.35
CA HIS A 100 15.57 8.18 4.27
C HIS A 100 14.80 8.45 2.97
N HIS A 101 14.08 9.57 2.85
CA HIS A 101 13.42 9.94 1.61
C HIS A 101 14.47 10.31 0.57
N GLU A 102 14.79 9.36 -0.29
CA GLU A 102 15.55 9.62 -1.50
C GLU A 102 14.59 10.11 -2.58
N TYR A 103 14.85 11.31 -3.09
CA TYR A 103 14.13 11.81 -4.26
C TYR A 103 14.51 10.92 -5.44
N GLU A 104 13.59 10.10 -5.91
CA GLU A 104 13.83 9.33 -7.13
C GLU A 104 14.08 10.35 -8.26
N PRO A 105 15.27 10.34 -8.90
CA PRO A 105 15.53 11.24 -10.02
C PRO A 105 14.46 10.97 -11.07
N TYR A 106 13.70 11.99 -11.45
CA TYR A 106 12.80 11.88 -12.59
C TYR A 106 13.64 11.55 -13.82
N TYR A 107 13.66 10.28 -14.21
CA TYR A 107 14.16 9.84 -15.50
C TYR A 107 13.02 10.03 -16.49
N PRO A 108 13.16 10.96 -17.45
CA PRO A 108 12.21 11.02 -18.53
C PRO A 108 12.32 9.72 -19.32
N ASP A 109 11.21 9.01 -19.42
CA ASP A 109 11.02 7.73 -20.11
C ASP A 109 11.39 7.73 -21.61
N TRP A 110 11.78 8.89 -22.15
CA TRP A 110 12.23 9.08 -23.52
C TRP A 110 13.75 9.09 -23.72
N GLU A 111 14.57 9.14 -22.65
CA GLU A 111 16.05 9.11 -22.80
C GLU A 111 16.60 7.71 -23.09
N ASP A 112 15.89 6.64 -22.72
CA ASP A 112 16.26 5.25 -23.04
C ASP A 112 15.88 4.81 -24.47
N ALA A 113 15.31 5.72 -25.26
CA ALA A 113 14.80 5.45 -26.62
C ALA A 113 15.68 6.02 -27.76
N LEU A 114 16.87 6.56 -27.45
CA LEU A 114 17.86 7.09 -28.41
C LEU A 114 19.13 6.24 -28.46
#